data_AF-A0A1M6TPI2-F1
#
_entry.id   AF-A0A1M6TPI2-F1
#
_cell.length_a   1.000
_cell.length_b   1.000
_cell.length_c   1.000
_cell.angle_alpha   90.00
_cell.angle_beta   90.00
_cell.angle_gamma   90.00
#
_symmetry.space_group_name_H-M   'P 1'
#
loop_
_entity.id
_entity.type
_entity.pdbx_description
1 polymer ?
#
loop_
_entity_poly.entity_id
_entity_poly.type
_entity_poly.pdbx_seq_one_letter_code
_entity_poly.pdbx_strand_id
1 'polypeptide(L)'
;MESLERVFIALGSNIRPRGKRLAEARAMLQKISLGGWKESPIYETPPVGPADQGFFFNQVVSFWYGKGPRKLLHYLKGAELFLGRRPRGHWEEREIDMDLLYYGELLLDDRPVGPVVPHPLAAVRGFVMVPMEKISPDFCDPLLGKPIKKILDDLKLSGSEVDFKEVEMADE
;
A
#
# COMPACT_ATOMS: atom_id res chain seq x y z
N MET A 1 2.92 17.39 14.68
CA MET A 1 4.08 16.93 15.46
C MET A 1 4.93 16.10 14.51
N GLU A 2 6.21 16.47 14.33
CA GLU A 2 7.15 15.70 13.51
C GLU A 2 7.80 14.65 14.42
N SER A 3 7.27 13.41 14.39
CA SER A 3 7.82 12.25 15.09
C SER A 3 8.30 11.22 14.08
N LEU A 4 9.36 10.49 14.45
CA LEU A 4 9.90 9.39 13.66
C LEU A 4 9.01 8.15 13.85
N GLU A 5 8.21 7.84 12.85
CA GLU A 5 7.26 6.74 12.89
C GLU A 5 7.55 5.69 11.81
N ARG A 6 7.13 4.46 12.10
CA ARG A 6 7.11 3.37 11.13
C ARG A 6 5.93 3.59 10.19
N VAL A 7 6.18 3.71 8.90
CA VAL A 7 5.11 3.85 7.91
C VAL A 7 4.97 2.60 7.07
N PHE A 8 3.78 2.39 6.53
CA PHE A 8 3.46 1.31 5.61
C PHE A 8 2.72 1.87 4.41
N ILE A 9 3.20 1.57 3.21
CA ILE A 9 2.68 2.10 1.95
C ILE A 9 2.33 0.93 1.05
N ALA A 10 1.09 0.89 0.56
CA ALA A 10 0.69 -0.01 -0.51
C ALA A 10 1.05 0.59 -1.86
N LEU A 11 1.61 -0.24 -2.74
CA LEU A 11 1.92 0.08 -4.13
C LEU A 11 1.05 -0.81 -5.02
N GLY A 12 0.37 -0.23 -6.01
CA GLY A 12 -0.49 -0.97 -6.94
C GLY A 12 -0.34 -0.47 -8.37
N SER A 13 -0.27 -1.37 -9.35
CA SER A 13 -0.26 -1.02 -10.78
C SER A 13 -0.91 -2.11 -11.61
N ASN A 14 -1.84 -1.76 -12.51
CA ASN A 14 -2.40 -2.70 -13.48
C ASN A 14 -2.15 -2.30 -14.95
N ILE A 15 -1.59 -1.11 -15.20
CA ILE A 15 -1.17 -0.70 -16.54
C ILE A 15 0.32 -1.00 -16.70
N ARG A 16 0.65 -1.79 -17.74
CA ARG A 16 2.03 -2.17 -18.06
C ARG A 16 2.90 -0.96 -18.40
N PRO A 17 4.21 -0.98 -18.07
CA PRO A 17 4.95 -2.07 -17.41
C PRO A 17 4.83 -2.01 -15.87
N ARG A 18 4.06 -2.90 -15.24
CA ARG A 18 3.63 -2.80 -13.83
C ARG A 18 4.82 -2.95 -12.89
N GLY A 19 5.70 -3.93 -13.14
CA GLY A 19 6.88 -4.19 -12.31
C GLY A 19 7.86 -3.02 -12.31
N LYS A 20 8.08 -2.40 -13.48
CA LYS A 20 8.88 -1.17 -13.59
C LYS A 20 8.27 -0.02 -12.79
N ARG A 21 6.94 0.17 -12.83
CA ARG A 21 6.24 1.21 -12.05
C ARG A 21 6.41 1.02 -10.55
N LEU A 22 6.28 -0.21 -10.07
CA LEU A 22 6.53 -0.54 -8.66
C LEU A 22 7.99 -0.26 -8.28
N ALA A 23 8.96 -0.62 -9.13
CA ALA A 23 10.39 -0.36 -8.89
C ALA A 23 10.70 1.14 -8.82
N GLU A 24 10.15 1.95 -9.73
CA GLU A 24 10.30 3.40 -9.73
C GLU A 24 9.68 4.03 -8.47
N ALA A 25 8.50 3.57 -8.06
CA ALA A 25 7.85 4.01 -6.83
C ALA A 25 8.69 3.69 -5.57
N ARG A 26 9.26 2.49 -5.48
CA ARG A 26 10.19 2.12 -4.40
C ARG A 26 11.41 3.02 -4.39
N ALA A 27 12.03 3.28 -5.55
CA ALA A 27 13.18 4.17 -5.65
C ALA A 27 12.85 5.61 -5.20
N MET A 28 11.65 6.11 -5.47
CA MET A 28 11.20 7.41 -4.94
C MET A 28 11.01 7.38 -3.42
N LEU A 29 10.42 6.33 -2.85
CA LEU A 29 10.22 6.21 -1.41
C LEU A 29 11.54 6.05 -0.65
N GLN A 30 12.52 5.35 -1.22
CA GLN A 30 13.86 5.22 -0.61
C GLN A 30 14.56 6.57 -0.41
N LYS A 31 14.32 7.56 -1.28
CA LYS A 31 14.88 8.92 -1.14
C LYS A 31 14.37 9.69 0.07
N ILE A 32 13.19 9.33 0.59
CA ILE A 32 12.58 9.98 1.77
C ILE A 32 12.63 9.11 3.02
N SER A 33 13.08 7.87 2.89
CA SER A 33 13.23 6.92 3.99
C SER A 33 14.38 7.34 4.91
N LEU A 34 14.15 7.25 6.21
CA LEU A 34 15.16 7.41 7.27
C LEU A 34 15.72 6.06 7.73
N GLY A 35 15.57 5.00 6.93
CA GLY A 35 16.08 3.66 7.17
C GLY A 35 15.00 2.63 7.51
N GLY A 36 15.44 1.42 7.88
CA GLY A 36 14.55 0.30 8.24
C GLY A 36 13.68 -0.22 7.09
N TRP A 37 14.14 -0.08 5.84
CA TRP A 37 13.42 -0.50 4.64
C TRP A 37 13.05 -1.98 4.69
N LYS A 38 11.78 -2.27 4.43
CA LYS A 38 11.25 -3.61 4.17
C LYS A 38 10.34 -3.54 2.94
N GLU A 39 10.36 -4.59 2.14
CA GLU A 39 9.48 -4.76 0.99
C GLU A 39 8.92 -6.18 0.98
N SER A 40 7.63 -6.32 0.72
CA SER A 40 7.00 -7.62 0.51
C SER A 40 7.39 -8.17 -0.87
N PRO A 41 7.14 -9.47 -1.13
CA PRO A 41 6.99 -9.95 -2.50
C PRO A 41 5.94 -9.13 -3.28
N ILE A 42 6.02 -9.18 -4.60
CA ILE A 42 4.98 -8.63 -5.48
C ILE A 42 3.93 -9.73 -5.68
N TYR A 43 2.66 -9.36 -5.53
CA TYR A 43 1.53 -10.26 -5.72
C TYR A 43 0.71 -9.81 -6.93
N GLU A 44 0.40 -10.74 -7.82
CA GLU A 44 -0.59 -10.52 -8.87
C GLU A 44 -2.00 -10.82 -8.33
N THR A 45 -2.90 -9.84 -8.43
CA THR A 45 -4.25 -9.91 -7.84
C THR A 45 -5.30 -9.43 -8.83
N PRO A 46 -6.53 -9.95 -8.79
CA PRO A 46 -7.60 -9.44 -9.63
C PRO A 46 -7.95 -7.98 -9.27
N PRO A 47 -8.54 -7.21 -10.20
CA PRO A 47 -9.01 -5.87 -9.93
C PRO A 47 -10.15 -5.88 -8.89
N VAL A 48 -10.17 -4.85 -8.05
CA VAL A 48 -11.36 -4.54 -7.26
C VAL A 48 -12.26 -3.63 -8.10
N GLY A 49 -13.45 -4.12 -8.44
CA GLY A 49 -14.43 -3.33 -9.19
C GLY A 49 -14.72 -3.96 -10.56
N PRO A 50 -14.75 -3.18 -11.65
CA PRO A 50 -15.04 -3.68 -12.99
C PRO A 50 -14.14 -4.86 -13.38
N ALA A 51 -14.75 -5.94 -13.88
CA ALA A 51 -14.07 -7.19 -14.19
C ALA A 51 -13.30 -7.15 -15.53
N ASP A 52 -13.43 -6.08 -16.31
CA ASP A 52 -12.80 -5.88 -17.61
C ASP A 52 -11.38 -5.30 -17.54
N GLN A 53 -10.86 -5.08 -16.33
CA GLN A 53 -9.51 -4.55 -16.10
C GLN A 53 -8.45 -5.63 -15.98
N GLY A 54 -7.21 -5.24 -16.32
CA GLY A 54 -6.04 -6.08 -16.10
C GLY A 54 -5.78 -6.38 -14.61
N PHE A 55 -5.09 -7.49 -14.36
CA PHE A 55 -4.60 -7.85 -13.03
C PHE A 55 -3.62 -6.79 -12.49
N PHE A 56 -3.70 -6.52 -11.20
CA PHE A 56 -2.79 -5.64 -10.49
C PHE A 56 -1.54 -6.39 -10.02
N PHE A 57 -0.39 -5.71 -10.09
CA PHE A 57 0.73 -6.01 -9.23
C PHE A 57 0.60 -5.16 -7.97
N ASN A 58 0.53 -5.82 -6.81
CA ASN A 58 0.43 -5.20 -5.49
C ASN A 58 1.66 -5.54 -4.63
N GLN A 59 2.13 -4.57 -3.88
CA GLN A 59 3.26 -4.71 -2.97
C GLN A 59 3.07 -3.78 -1.76
N VAL A 60 3.63 -4.15 -0.61
CA VAL A 60 3.72 -3.25 0.55
C VAL A 60 5.18 -2.99 0.89
N VAL A 61 5.49 -1.73 1.18
CA VAL A 61 6.79 -1.33 1.71
C VAL A 61 6.66 -0.64 3.05
N SER A 62 7.68 -0.75 3.89
CA SER A 62 7.74 -0.13 5.20
C SER A 62 9.11 0.48 5.48
N PHE A 63 9.12 1.65 6.13
CA PHE A 63 10.35 2.38 6.48
C PHE A 63 10.09 3.38 7.61
N TRP A 64 11.15 3.99 8.13
CA TRP A 64 11.05 5.07 9.11
C TRP A 64 10.90 6.43 8.42
N TYR A 65 9.96 7.26 8.89
CA TYR A 65 9.70 8.59 8.34
C TYR A 65 9.42 9.61 9.44
N GLY A 66 9.95 10.83 9.31
CA GLY A 66 9.94 11.83 10.39
C GLY A 66 9.14 13.11 10.12
N LYS A 67 8.58 13.32 8.93
CA LYS A 67 8.03 14.64 8.53
C LYS A 67 6.50 14.75 8.66
N GLY A 68 5.84 13.74 9.25
CA GLY A 68 4.40 13.74 9.51
C GLY A 68 3.54 13.25 8.32
N PRO A 69 2.30 12.78 8.60
CA PRO A 69 1.46 12.09 7.63
C PRO A 69 0.97 12.98 6.48
N ARG A 70 0.72 14.28 6.73
CA ARG A 70 0.29 15.22 5.67
C ARG A 70 1.38 15.40 4.61
N LYS A 71 2.64 15.59 5.02
CA LYS A 71 3.77 15.73 4.10
C LYS A 71 4.03 14.42 3.34
N LEU A 72 3.86 13.28 4.00
CA LEU A 72 3.94 11.98 3.36
C LEU A 72 2.86 11.81 2.29
N LEU A 73 1.58 12.05 2.62
CA LEU A 73 0.49 11.95 1.66
C LEU A 73 0.72 12.85 0.43
N HIS A 74 1.13 14.10 0.64
CA HIS A 74 1.45 15.02 -0.45
C HIS A 74 2.58 14.48 -1.34
N TYR A 75 3.62 13.89 -0.72
CA TYR A 75 4.71 13.24 -1.44
C TYR A 75 4.21 12.06 -2.28
N LEU A 76 3.37 11.18 -1.73
CA LEU A 76 2.81 10.03 -2.46
C LEU A 76 2.01 10.49 -3.68
N LYS A 77 1.12 11.48 -3.52
CA LYS A 77 0.34 12.02 -4.64
C LYS A 77 1.20 12.71 -5.69
N GLY A 78 2.24 13.44 -5.28
CA GLY A 78 3.22 14.00 -6.21
C GLY A 78 4.01 12.92 -6.96
N ALA A 79 4.40 11.83 -6.28
CA ALA A 79 5.11 10.71 -6.87
C ALA A 79 4.25 9.96 -7.89
N GLU A 80 2.98 9.71 -7.59
CA GLU A 80 2.03 9.12 -8.54
C GLU A 80 1.95 9.93 -9.84
N LEU A 81 1.79 11.26 -9.74
CA LEU A 81 1.76 12.15 -10.91
C LEU A 81 3.07 12.12 -11.69
N PHE A 82 4.21 12.15 -10.99
CA PHE A 82 5.54 12.09 -11.60
C PHE A 82 5.76 10.78 -12.36
N LEU A 83 5.24 9.66 -11.83
CA LEU A 83 5.27 8.35 -12.46
C LEU A 83 4.19 8.17 -13.54
N GLY A 84 3.45 9.23 -13.87
CA GLY A 84 2.53 9.26 -15.00
C GLY A 84 1.12 8.78 -14.68
N ARG A 85 0.72 8.73 -13.41
CA ARG A 85 -0.70 8.51 -13.04
C ARG A 85 -1.55 9.57 -13.71
N ARG A 86 -2.51 9.13 -14.51
CA ARG A 86 -3.51 10.01 -15.14
C ARG A 86 -4.79 10.02 -14.31
N PRO A 87 -5.46 11.18 -14.16
CA PRO A 87 -6.80 11.22 -13.59
C PRO A 87 -7.76 10.38 -14.44
N ARG A 88 -8.31 9.33 -13.85
CA ARG A 88 -9.39 8.51 -14.41
C ARG A 88 -10.54 8.45 -13.41
N GLY A 89 -11.66 7.87 -13.83
CA GLY A 89 -12.82 7.62 -12.98
C GLY A 89 -12.51 6.75 -11.75
N HIS A 90 -13.51 6.58 -10.90
CA HIS A 90 -13.39 5.77 -9.70
C HIS A 90 -13.21 4.29 -10.06
N TRP A 91 -12.25 3.61 -9.42
CA TRP A 91 -11.86 2.21 -9.68
C TRP A 91 -11.34 1.91 -11.08
N GLU A 92 -10.89 2.91 -11.84
CA GLU A 92 -10.27 2.70 -13.14
C GLU A 92 -8.82 2.18 -13.03
N GLU A 93 -8.31 1.72 -14.17
CA GLU A 93 -6.92 1.30 -14.31
C GLU A 93 -5.94 2.44 -14.00
N ARG A 94 -4.77 2.11 -13.47
CA ARG A 94 -3.78 3.08 -13.04
C ARG A 94 -2.35 2.60 -13.27
N GLU A 95 -1.54 3.54 -13.71
CA GLU A 95 -0.10 3.36 -13.91
C GLU A 95 0.60 3.04 -12.59
N ILE A 96 0.22 3.74 -11.53
CA ILE A 96 0.69 3.50 -10.16
C ILE A 96 -0.31 4.10 -9.16
N ASP A 97 -0.40 3.46 -8.01
CA ASP A 97 -1.16 3.86 -6.84
C ASP A 97 -0.27 3.72 -5.61
N MET A 98 -0.24 4.74 -4.76
CA MET A 98 0.58 4.77 -3.56
C MET A 98 -0.28 5.21 -2.37
N ASP A 99 -0.76 4.24 -1.59
CA ASP A 99 -1.65 4.49 -0.46
C ASP A 99 -0.92 4.42 0.87
N LEU A 100 -1.11 5.45 1.70
CA LEU A 100 -0.65 5.45 3.09
C LEU A 100 -1.54 4.55 3.94
N LEU A 101 -1.03 3.38 4.35
CA LEU A 101 -1.77 2.42 5.15
C LEU A 101 -1.73 2.76 6.65
N TYR A 102 -0.53 2.97 7.17
CA TYR A 102 -0.27 3.16 8.60
C TYR A 102 0.87 4.18 8.81
N TYR A 103 0.79 4.93 9.92
CA TYR A 103 1.80 5.88 10.37
C TYR A 103 2.00 5.72 11.88
N GLY A 104 2.87 4.79 12.28
CA GLY A 104 2.99 4.37 13.68
C GLY A 104 1.65 3.88 14.21
N GLU A 105 1.31 4.32 15.43
CA GLU A 105 0.02 4.06 16.08
C GLU A 105 -0.99 5.20 15.88
N LEU A 106 -0.74 6.10 14.92
CA LEU A 106 -1.56 7.29 14.71
C LEU A 106 -2.99 6.93 14.28
N LEU A 107 -3.96 7.47 15.02
CA LEU A 107 -5.35 7.57 14.61
C LEU A 107 -5.61 9.01 14.15
N LEU A 108 -5.83 9.19 12.84
CA LEU A 108 -6.06 10.49 12.22
C LEU A 108 -7.13 10.38 11.16
N ASP A 109 -8.08 11.30 11.22
CA ASP A 109 -9.08 11.53 10.17
C ASP A 109 -9.08 13.02 9.83
N ASP A 110 -8.50 13.36 8.68
CA ASP A 110 -8.27 14.72 8.24
C ASP A 110 -8.95 15.01 6.89
N ARG A 111 -10.12 14.43 6.68
CA ARG A 111 -10.93 14.63 5.48
C ARG A 111 -11.41 16.08 5.33
N PRO A 112 -11.68 16.54 4.08
CA PRO A 112 -11.70 15.77 2.84
C PRO A 112 -10.36 15.72 2.08
N VAL A 113 -9.38 16.55 2.45
CA VAL A 113 -8.13 16.73 1.66
C VAL A 113 -6.88 16.16 2.33
N GLY A 114 -6.99 15.72 3.58
CA GLY A 114 -5.87 15.19 4.36
C GLY A 114 -5.86 13.67 4.50
N PRO A 115 -4.82 13.13 5.16
CA PRO A 115 -4.67 11.70 5.35
C PRO A 115 -5.71 11.14 6.32
N VAL A 116 -6.15 9.93 6.03
CA VAL A 116 -6.87 9.08 6.98
C VAL A 116 -5.96 7.91 7.31
N VAL A 117 -5.60 7.77 8.58
CA VAL A 117 -4.67 6.75 9.07
C VAL A 117 -5.26 6.12 10.34
N PRO A 118 -5.35 4.79 10.44
CA PRO A 118 -5.10 3.81 9.38
C PRO A 118 -5.97 4.01 8.14
N HIS A 119 -5.51 3.50 6.99
CA HIS A 119 -6.31 3.51 5.79
C HIS A 119 -7.62 2.73 6.02
N PRO A 120 -8.81 3.31 5.77
CA PRO A 120 -10.09 2.72 6.19
C PRO A 120 -10.35 1.31 5.67
N LEU A 121 -9.78 0.97 4.51
CA LEU A 121 -9.97 -0.33 3.87
C LEU A 121 -8.78 -1.29 4.06
N ALA A 122 -7.69 -0.90 4.73
CA ALA A 122 -6.48 -1.74 4.80
C ALA A 122 -6.80 -3.15 5.34
N ALA A 123 -7.45 -3.22 6.51
CA ALA A 123 -7.73 -4.46 7.21
C ALA A 123 -8.75 -5.38 6.51
N VAL A 124 -9.46 -4.89 5.48
CA VAL A 124 -10.45 -5.68 4.72
C VAL A 124 -9.97 -6.08 3.32
N ARG A 125 -8.73 -5.73 2.94
CA ARG A 125 -8.18 -6.03 1.63
C ARG A 125 -7.10 -7.11 1.72
N GLY A 126 -7.37 -8.28 1.15
CA GLY A 126 -6.40 -9.37 1.07
C GLY A 126 -5.09 -8.93 0.42
N PHE A 127 -5.14 -8.21 -0.71
CA PHE A 127 -3.94 -7.74 -1.43
C PHE A 127 -3.12 -6.70 -0.65
N VAL A 128 -3.60 -6.23 0.51
CA VAL A 128 -2.83 -5.44 1.48
C VAL A 128 -2.35 -6.33 2.61
N MET A 129 -3.24 -7.13 3.21
CA MET A 129 -2.94 -7.92 4.40
C MET A 129 -1.95 -9.08 4.12
N VAL A 130 -2.01 -9.71 2.95
CA VAL A 130 -1.06 -10.76 2.54
C VAL A 130 0.37 -10.21 2.47
N PRO A 131 0.66 -9.13 1.70
CA PRO A 131 2.00 -8.53 1.71
C PRO A 131 2.41 -7.90 3.05
N MET A 132 1.48 -7.34 3.83
CA MET A 132 1.78 -6.84 5.19
C MET A 132 2.28 -7.96 6.12
N GLU A 133 1.65 -9.15 6.08
CA GLU A 133 2.02 -10.30 6.90
C GLU A 133 3.45 -10.76 6.64
N LYS A 134 3.94 -10.65 5.40
CA LYS A 134 5.32 -10.99 5.04
C LYS A 134 6.38 -10.11 5.69
N ILE A 135 6.08 -8.83 5.91
CA ILE A 135 7.09 -7.87 6.39
C ILE A 135 6.94 -7.50 7.87
N SER A 136 5.73 -7.62 8.41
CA SER A 136 5.42 -7.18 9.77
C SER A 136 4.18 -7.89 10.35
N PRO A 137 4.23 -9.23 10.54
CA PRO A 137 3.07 -10.01 10.98
C PRO A 137 2.55 -9.62 12.38
N ASP A 138 3.45 -9.14 13.25
CA ASP A 138 3.16 -8.77 14.63
C ASP A 138 2.81 -7.28 14.80
N PHE A 139 2.78 -6.49 13.72
CA PHE A 139 2.33 -5.10 13.82
C PHE A 139 0.85 -5.06 14.20
N CYS A 140 0.52 -4.32 15.25
CA CYS A 140 -0.86 -4.15 15.69
C CYS A 140 -1.52 -3.02 14.91
N ASP A 141 -2.60 -3.32 14.20
CA ASP A 141 -3.47 -2.30 13.63
C ASP A 141 -4.03 -1.44 14.79
N PRO A 142 -3.79 -0.12 14.81
CA PRO A 142 -4.15 0.71 15.97
C PRO A 142 -5.66 0.95 16.09
N LEU A 143 -6.43 0.70 15.03
CA LEU A 143 -7.89 0.80 15.07
C LEU A 143 -8.52 -0.49 15.60
N LEU A 144 -8.01 -1.65 15.20
CA LEU A 144 -8.56 -2.96 15.59
C LEU A 144 -7.91 -3.54 16.86
N GLY A 145 -6.73 -3.07 17.25
CA GLY A 145 -5.94 -3.64 18.34
C GLY A 145 -5.49 -5.08 18.08
N LYS A 146 -5.38 -5.48 16.81
CA LYS A 146 -5.05 -6.85 16.39
C LYS A 146 -3.76 -6.88 15.58
N PRO A 147 -2.91 -7.91 15.77
CA PRO A 147 -1.77 -8.16 14.88
C PRO A 147 -2.23 -8.41 13.43
N ILE A 148 -1.45 -7.96 12.45
CA ILE A 148 -1.70 -8.23 11.02
C ILE A 148 -1.95 -9.71 10.74
N LYS A 149 -1.17 -10.61 11.35
CA LYS A 149 -1.36 -12.05 11.20
C LYS A 149 -2.78 -12.48 11.57
N LYS A 150 -3.31 -11.95 12.67
CA LYS A 150 -4.67 -12.27 13.13
C LYS A 150 -5.73 -11.69 12.21
N ILE A 151 -5.51 -10.48 11.67
CA ILE A 151 -6.40 -9.86 10.69
C ILE A 151 -6.47 -10.72 9.42
N LEU A 152 -5.32 -11.20 8.92
CA LEU A 152 -5.28 -12.08 7.76
C LEU A 152 -5.98 -13.42 8.00
N ASP A 153 -5.82 -14.01 9.18
CA ASP A 153 -6.54 -15.23 9.57
C ASP A 153 -8.06 -15.01 9.62
N ASP A 154 -8.51 -13.86 10.14
CA ASP A 154 -9.94 -13.50 10.16
C ASP A 154 -10.47 -13.31 8.72
N LEU A 155 -9.67 -12.74 7.79
CA LEU A 155 -10.04 -12.62 6.38
C LEU A 155 -10.18 -13.98 5.69
N LYS A 156 -9.24 -14.91 5.92
CA LYS A 156 -9.32 -16.29 5.42
C LYS A 156 -10.62 -16.97 5.85
N LEU A 157 -11.00 -16.83 7.11
CA LEU A 157 -12.22 -17.42 7.66
C LEU A 157 -13.50 -16.78 7.09
N SER A 158 -13.44 -15.51 6.69
CA SER A 158 -14.57 -14.81 6.06
C SER A 158 -14.79 -15.16 4.58
N GLY A 159 -13.91 -15.97 3.97
CA GLY A 159 -13.93 -16.29 2.55
C GLY A 159 -13.40 -15.17 1.65
N SER A 160 -12.68 -14.20 2.23
CA SER A 160 -12.01 -13.16 1.45
C SER A 160 -10.88 -13.77 0.61
N GLU A 161 -10.66 -13.24 -0.60
CA GLU A 161 -9.56 -13.68 -1.45
C GLU A 161 -8.22 -13.29 -0.82
N VAL A 162 -7.38 -14.30 -0.58
CA VAL A 162 -6.04 -14.15 0.03
C VAL A 162 -4.97 -15.02 -0.64
N ASP A 163 -5.36 -15.88 -1.58
CA ASP A 163 -4.47 -16.79 -2.28
C ASP A 163 -3.96 -16.12 -3.56
N PHE A 164 -2.97 -15.25 -3.41
CA PHE A 164 -2.38 -14.51 -4.52
C PHE A 164 -1.09 -15.14 -5.01
N LYS A 165 -0.86 -15.02 -6.32
CA LYS A 165 0.37 -15.48 -6.97
C LYS A 165 1.50 -14.49 -6.71
N GLU A 166 2.59 -14.96 -6.10
CA GLU A 166 3.84 -14.21 -6.07
C GLU A 166 4.44 -14.13 -7.48
N VAL A 167 4.88 -12.93 -7.88
CA VAL A 167 5.45 -12.66 -9.21
C VAL A 167 6.77 -11.93 -9.09
N GLU A 168 7.61 -12.10 -10.11
CA GLU A 168 8.84 -11.35 -10.25
C GLU A 168 8.59 -9.96 -10.86
N MET A 169 9.60 -9.09 -10.79
CA MET A 169 9.54 -7.72 -11.30
C MET A 169 9.40 -7.61 -12.81
N ALA A 170 9.60 -8.70 -13.56
CA ALA A 170 9.48 -8.70 -15.00
C ALA A 170 8.02 -8.93 -15.40
N ASP A 171 7.40 -7.90 -15.98
CA ASP A 171 6.22 -8.06 -16.82
C ASP A 171 6.50 -7.40 -18.16
N GLU A 172 6.43 -8.20 -19.24
CA GLU A 172 6.62 -7.74 -20.63
C GLU A 172 5.59 -6.70 -21.06
#